data_AF-A0A0E9MDG9-F1
#
_entry.id   AF-A0A0E9MDG9-F1
#
_cell.length_a   1.000
_cell.length_b   1.000
_cell.length_c   1.000
_cell.angle_alpha   90.00
_cell.angle_beta   90.00
_cell.angle_gamma   90.00
#
_symmetry.space_group_name_H-M   'P 1'
#
loop_
_entity.id
_entity.type
_entity.pdbx_description
1 polymer ?
#
loop_
_entity_poly.entity_id
_entity_poly.type
_entity_poly.pdbx_seq_one_letter_code
_entity_poly.pdbx_strand_id
1 'polypeptide(L)'
;MRQLNMARKFLFLMLAALGSMPVSLFAAPTTFEPVIGSALLCNDQIDPVYFEDYLIRFFKKPYKTEGEAYWFKPDPSQRLYGLELTDIYVSTESSRYAFLGVIFKENLDTARKKMLDIKGVSYLPFSGDTVLRSAQGSFLIEYDNTKTKLYCVKHRVTQ
;
A
#
# COMPACT_ATOMS: atom_id res chain seq x y z
N MET A 1 -72.05 37.03 14.31
CA MET A 1 -70.98 38.03 14.55
C MET A 1 -69.66 37.28 14.61
N ARG A 2 -68.93 37.23 13.49
CA ARG A 2 -67.79 38.12 13.12
C ARG A 2 -66.48 37.75 13.83
N GLN A 3 -65.57 37.19 13.02
CA GLN A 3 -64.11 37.35 13.05
C GLN A 3 -63.36 36.63 14.20
N LEU A 4 -62.14 36.12 14.09
CA LEU A 4 -61.03 36.44 13.20
C LEU A 4 -59.93 35.36 13.33
N ASN A 5 -59.17 35.15 12.26
CA ASN A 5 -57.77 34.71 12.20
C ASN A 5 -57.40 33.23 12.48
N MET A 6 -56.98 32.47 11.46
CA MET A 6 -55.75 32.59 10.65
C MET A 6 -54.57 31.84 11.28
N ALA A 7 -54.02 30.93 10.47
CA ALA A 7 -52.68 30.35 10.59
C ALA A 7 -52.38 29.54 11.86
N ARG A 8 -52.70 28.25 11.83
CA ARG A 8 -52.02 27.28 12.71
C ARG A 8 -51.56 26.05 11.95
N LYS A 9 -50.45 26.27 11.26
CA LYS A 9 -49.29 25.38 11.15
C LYS A 9 -49.57 24.01 10.50
N PHE A 10 -49.43 23.99 9.18
CA PHE A 10 -48.87 22.86 8.45
C PHE A 10 -47.62 22.35 9.18
N LEU A 11 -47.73 21.19 9.82
CA LEU A 11 -46.61 20.55 10.49
C LEU A 11 -46.75 19.04 10.31
N PHE A 12 -46.52 18.52 9.12
CA PHE A 12 -46.20 17.10 8.94
C PHE A 12 -45.41 16.89 7.65
N LEU A 13 -44.41 16.00 7.75
CA LEU A 13 -43.55 15.45 6.70
C LEU A 13 -42.34 16.29 6.26
N MET A 14 -41.28 16.21 7.06
CA MET A 14 -39.89 16.32 6.59
C MET A 14 -39.00 15.77 7.71
N LEU A 15 -38.63 14.49 7.68
CA LEU A 15 -37.37 14.03 8.25
C LEU A 15 -37.06 12.57 7.89
N ALA A 16 -35.76 12.31 7.70
CA ALA A 16 -35.08 11.03 7.52
C ALA A 16 -34.90 10.51 6.09
N ALA A 17 -34.19 11.27 5.26
CA ALA A 17 -33.21 10.69 4.34
C ALA A 17 -31.82 10.86 4.99
N LEU A 18 -31.42 9.93 5.85
CA LEU A 18 -30.02 9.80 6.23
C LEU A 18 -29.28 9.36 4.96
N GLY A 19 -28.60 10.33 4.33
CA GLY A 19 -27.68 10.07 3.24
C GLY A 19 -26.57 9.13 3.71
N SER A 20 -26.67 7.87 3.31
CA SER A 20 -25.53 6.97 3.23
C SER A 20 -24.57 7.54 2.20
N MET A 21 -23.61 8.36 2.66
CA MET A 21 -22.48 8.71 1.81
C MET A 21 -21.80 7.40 1.42
N PRO A 22 -21.67 7.09 0.12
CA PRO A 22 -20.87 5.96 -0.29
C PRO A 22 -19.45 6.26 0.20
N VAL A 23 -18.91 5.37 1.04
CA VAL A 23 -17.47 5.37 1.32
C VAL A 23 -16.81 5.04 -0.01
N SER A 24 -16.43 6.08 -0.76
CA SER A 24 -15.65 5.91 -1.97
C SER A 24 -14.40 5.15 -1.56
N LEU A 25 -14.26 3.94 -2.10
CA LEU A 25 -13.02 3.19 -2.09
C LEU A 25 -12.05 4.05 -2.93
N PHE A 26 -11.28 4.91 -2.27
CA PHE A 26 -10.33 5.76 -2.97
C PHE A 26 -9.31 4.84 -3.62
N ALA A 27 -9.32 4.77 -4.96
CA ALA A 27 -8.22 4.22 -5.72
C ALA A 27 -6.91 4.84 -5.20
N ALA A 28 -5.81 4.09 -5.16
CA ALA A 28 -4.58 4.64 -4.62
C ALA A 28 -4.21 5.92 -5.39
N PRO A 29 -3.59 6.90 -4.71
CA PRO A 29 -3.31 8.18 -5.34
C PRO A 29 -2.38 7.97 -6.53
N THR A 30 -2.41 8.90 -7.49
CA THR A 30 -1.47 8.90 -8.63
C THR A 30 0.00 8.95 -8.16
N THR A 31 0.23 9.37 -6.92
CA THR A 31 1.53 9.37 -6.24
C THR A 31 1.95 8.01 -5.69
N PHE A 32 1.10 6.97 -5.75
CA PHE A 32 1.41 5.67 -5.18
C PHE A 32 2.67 5.04 -5.76
N GLU A 33 2.77 4.91 -7.09
CA GLU A 33 3.98 4.37 -7.70
C GLU A 33 5.21 5.28 -7.49
N PRO A 34 5.13 6.62 -7.65
CA PRO A 34 6.25 7.51 -7.32
C PRO A 34 6.75 7.37 -5.87
N VAL A 35 5.86 7.30 -4.88
CA VAL A 35 6.23 7.27 -3.45
C VAL A 35 6.65 5.88 -2.99
N ILE A 36 5.74 4.90 -3.10
CA ILE A 36 5.98 3.53 -2.65
C ILE A 36 7.00 2.84 -3.56
N GLY A 37 6.90 3.05 -4.86
CA GLY A 37 7.81 2.44 -5.83
C GLY A 37 9.26 2.89 -5.64
N SER A 38 9.51 4.20 -5.52
CA SER A 38 10.87 4.71 -5.31
C SER A 38 11.51 4.12 -4.05
N ALA A 39 10.76 4.07 -2.95
CA ALA A 39 11.21 3.47 -1.70
C ALA A 39 11.51 1.97 -1.82
N LEU A 40 10.65 1.21 -2.51
CA LEU A 40 10.86 -0.22 -2.76
C LEU A 40 12.12 -0.52 -3.58
N LEU A 41 12.53 0.40 -4.46
CA LEU A 41 13.76 0.29 -5.24
C LEU A 41 15.02 0.70 -4.46
N CYS A 42 14.89 1.09 -3.19
CA CYS A 42 15.95 1.65 -2.36
C CYS A 42 16.51 2.99 -2.85
N ASN A 43 15.78 3.72 -3.71
CA ASN A 43 16.20 5.03 -4.19
C ASN A 43 15.99 6.15 -3.15
N ASP A 44 15.24 5.88 -2.08
CA ASP A 44 14.90 6.85 -1.03
C ASP A 44 15.15 6.26 0.38
N GLN A 45 15.12 7.09 1.41
CA GLN A 45 15.09 6.67 2.80
C GLN A 45 13.80 5.89 3.11
N ILE A 46 13.89 4.99 4.09
CA ILE A 46 12.72 4.28 4.61
C ILE A 46 12.43 4.86 6.00
N ASP A 47 11.40 5.70 6.10
CA ASP A 47 10.82 6.13 7.36
C ASP A 47 9.55 5.32 7.63
N PRO A 48 9.59 4.34 8.55
CA PRO A 48 8.46 3.46 8.77
C PRO A 48 7.20 4.17 9.28
N VAL A 49 7.35 5.25 10.05
CA VAL A 49 6.22 6.03 10.58
C VAL A 49 5.50 6.74 9.43
N TYR A 50 6.28 7.40 8.55
CA TYR A 50 5.73 8.03 7.35
C TYR A 50 5.01 7.02 6.45
N PHE A 51 5.61 5.85 6.20
CA PHE A 51 5.01 4.84 5.34
C PHE A 51 3.80 4.16 5.99
N GLU A 52 3.78 3.96 7.31
CA GLU A 52 2.59 3.49 8.02
C GLU A 52 1.43 4.49 7.86
N ASP A 53 1.65 5.77 8.14
CA ASP A 53 0.64 6.82 7.99
C ASP A 53 0.14 6.94 6.55
N TYR A 54 1.05 6.87 5.59
CA TYR A 54 0.72 6.85 4.17
C TYR A 54 -0.20 5.67 3.83
N LEU A 55 0.16 4.46 4.28
CA LEU A 55 -0.61 3.26 4.00
C LEU A 55 -1.96 3.27 4.71
N ILE A 56 -2.05 3.76 5.94
CA ILE A 56 -3.33 3.93 6.67
C ILE A 56 -4.27 4.87 5.91
N ARG A 57 -3.73 5.99 5.40
CA ARG A 57 -4.51 6.99 4.66
C ARG A 57 -5.17 6.41 3.40
N PHE A 58 -4.51 5.48 2.69
CA PHE A 58 -4.99 5.00 1.38
C PHE A 58 -5.50 3.55 1.39
N PHE A 59 -5.06 2.72 2.33
CA PHE A 59 -5.38 1.29 2.38
C PHE A 59 -6.05 0.86 3.67
N LYS A 60 -6.45 1.82 4.53
CA LYS A 60 -7.02 1.59 5.87
C LYS A 60 -5.98 1.01 6.83
N LYS A 61 -6.41 0.71 8.05
CA LYS A 61 -5.56 0.13 9.10
C LYS A 61 -4.94 -1.20 8.65
N PRO A 62 -3.75 -1.56 9.15
CA PRO A 62 -3.15 -2.85 8.86
C PRO A 62 -4.07 -3.99 9.29
N TYR A 63 -4.13 -5.05 8.48
CA TYR A 63 -4.97 -6.21 8.74
C TYR A 63 -4.28 -7.25 9.64
N LYS A 64 -2.95 -7.19 9.76
CA LYS A 64 -2.15 -7.97 10.71
C LYS A 64 -0.82 -7.29 11.02
N THR A 65 -0.19 -7.74 12.11
CA THR A 65 1.20 -7.44 12.44
C THR A 65 1.98 -8.74 12.54
N GLU A 66 3.03 -8.91 11.74
CA GLU A 66 3.80 -10.15 11.65
C GLU A 66 5.22 -9.86 11.16
N GLY A 67 6.23 -10.50 11.76
CA GLY A 67 7.64 -10.32 11.36
C GLY A 67 8.15 -8.88 11.59
N GLU A 68 7.74 -8.26 12.69
CA GLU A 68 8.03 -6.84 12.99
C GLU A 68 7.55 -5.89 11.87
N ALA A 69 6.44 -6.22 11.21
CA ALA A 69 5.86 -5.40 10.16
C ALA A 69 4.34 -5.26 10.30
N TYR A 70 3.82 -4.09 9.95
CA TYR A 70 2.40 -3.86 9.71
C TYR A 70 2.07 -4.24 8.27
N TRP A 71 1.02 -5.03 8.09
CA TRP A 71 0.61 -5.56 6.78
C TRP A 71 -0.71 -4.96 6.33
N PHE A 72 -0.78 -4.54 5.07
CA PHE A 72 -1.90 -3.84 4.46
C PHE A 72 -2.42 -4.60 3.26
N LYS A 73 -3.74 -4.56 3.07
CA LYS A 73 -4.39 -5.08 1.86
C LYS A 73 -4.60 -3.95 0.86
N PRO A 74 -3.91 -3.96 -0.29
CA PRO A 74 -4.19 -3.02 -1.35
C PRO A 74 -5.57 -3.30 -1.97
N ASP A 75 -6.14 -2.31 -2.64
CA ASP A 75 -7.30 -2.50 -3.50
C ASP A 75 -6.97 -3.53 -4.61
N PRO A 76 -7.87 -4.47 -4.97
CA PRO A 76 -7.61 -5.44 -6.05
C PRO A 76 -7.26 -4.81 -7.41
N SER A 77 -7.75 -3.60 -7.67
CA SER A 77 -7.43 -2.82 -8.87
C SER A 77 -6.05 -2.18 -8.82
N GLN A 78 -5.42 -2.12 -7.63
CA GLN A 78 -4.12 -1.48 -7.49
C GLN A 78 -3.04 -2.28 -8.21
N ARG A 79 -2.26 -1.53 -8.99
CA ARG A 79 -1.06 -2.04 -9.66
C ARG A 79 0.15 -1.26 -9.20
N LEU A 80 1.31 -1.90 -9.26
CA LEU A 80 2.62 -1.27 -9.12
C LEU A 80 3.53 -1.88 -10.18
N TYR A 81 4.11 -1.06 -11.05
CA TYR A 81 4.94 -1.56 -12.17
C TYR A 81 4.18 -2.53 -13.09
N GLY A 82 2.87 -2.33 -13.26
CA GLY A 82 2.02 -3.25 -14.03
C GLY A 82 1.83 -4.64 -13.41
N LEU A 83 2.19 -4.82 -12.14
CA LEU A 83 2.01 -6.06 -11.37
C LEU A 83 0.86 -5.92 -10.37
N GLU A 84 0.11 -7.01 -10.17
CA GLU A 84 -0.92 -7.13 -9.13
C GLU A 84 -0.26 -7.29 -7.76
N LEU A 85 -0.71 -6.50 -6.78
CA LEU A 85 -0.27 -6.59 -5.40
C LEU A 85 -1.24 -7.46 -4.59
N THR A 86 -0.73 -8.35 -3.74
CA THR A 86 -1.54 -9.03 -2.72
C THR A 86 -1.42 -8.39 -1.35
N ASP A 87 -0.25 -7.78 -1.08
CA ASP A 87 0.14 -7.27 0.22
C ASP A 87 1.16 -6.13 0.08
N ILE A 88 1.08 -5.17 1.01
CA ILE A 88 2.10 -4.17 1.27
C ILE A 88 2.47 -4.28 2.75
N TYR A 89 3.74 -4.17 3.10
CA TYR A 89 4.17 -4.22 4.50
C TYR A 89 5.30 -3.24 4.78
N VAL A 90 5.28 -2.65 5.98
CA VAL A 90 6.27 -1.70 6.49
C VAL A 90 6.68 -2.10 7.89
N SER A 91 7.95 -1.90 8.25
CA SER A 91 8.44 -2.29 9.56
C SER A 91 7.76 -1.53 10.71
N THR A 92 7.55 -2.19 11.84
CA THR A 92 7.07 -1.55 13.06
C THR A 92 8.18 -0.73 13.70
N GLU A 93 7.83 0.22 14.57
CA GLU A 93 8.80 0.99 15.34
C GLU A 93 9.75 0.12 16.19
N SER A 94 9.33 -1.08 16.57
CA SER A 94 10.16 -2.01 17.35
C SER A 94 11.24 -2.72 16.53
N SER A 95 11.18 -2.70 15.19
CA SER A 95 12.14 -3.44 14.37
C SER A 95 13.52 -2.80 14.40
N ARG A 96 14.56 -3.65 14.37
CA ARG A 96 15.96 -3.20 14.19
C ARG A 96 16.24 -2.64 12.79
N TYR A 97 15.34 -2.89 11.84
CA TYR A 97 15.48 -2.47 10.46
C TYR A 97 14.35 -1.54 10.04
N ALA A 98 14.65 -0.59 9.16
CA ALA A 98 13.65 0.16 8.42
C ALA A 98 13.45 -0.55 7.07
N PHE A 99 12.26 -1.09 6.85
CA PHE A 99 11.96 -1.76 5.58
C PHE A 99 10.54 -1.47 5.10
N LEU A 100 10.40 -1.51 3.78
CA LEU A 100 9.14 -1.45 3.05
C LEU A 100 9.18 -2.55 2.00
N GLY A 101 8.07 -3.28 1.86
CA GLY A 101 7.97 -4.34 0.89
C GLY A 101 6.55 -4.56 0.37
N VAL A 102 6.48 -5.31 -0.71
CA VAL A 102 5.25 -5.73 -1.38
C VAL A 102 5.33 -7.18 -1.78
N ILE A 103 4.16 -7.80 -1.91
CA ILE A 103 4.01 -9.12 -2.54
C ILE A 103 3.25 -8.94 -3.85
N PHE A 104 3.89 -9.34 -4.93
CA PHE A 104 3.27 -9.44 -6.24
C PHE A 104 2.66 -10.81 -6.44
N LYS A 105 1.48 -10.85 -7.07
CA LYS A 105 0.84 -12.09 -7.52
C LYS A 105 1.42 -12.56 -8.86
N GLU A 106 2.75 -12.72 -8.91
CA GLU A 106 3.46 -13.31 -10.03
C GLU A 106 4.69 -14.08 -9.56
N ASN A 107 5.10 -15.11 -10.31
CA ASN A 107 6.34 -15.83 -10.05
C ASN A 107 7.59 -14.96 -10.29
N LEU A 108 8.72 -15.40 -9.72
CA LEU A 108 9.95 -14.63 -9.66
C LEU A 108 10.49 -14.25 -11.05
N ASP A 109 10.49 -15.17 -12.00
CA ASP A 109 11.01 -14.92 -13.35
C ASP A 109 10.18 -13.88 -14.10
N THR A 110 8.86 -13.98 -14.01
CA THR A 110 7.94 -13.04 -14.67
C THR A 110 8.03 -11.66 -14.03
N ALA A 111 8.09 -11.59 -12.70
CA ALA A 111 8.29 -10.34 -11.98
C ALA A 111 9.64 -9.70 -12.34
N ARG A 112 10.73 -10.48 -12.33
CA ARG A 112 12.07 -10.02 -12.71
C ARG A 112 12.10 -9.44 -14.12
N LYS A 113 11.48 -10.12 -15.08
CA LYS A 113 11.38 -9.64 -16.46
C LYS A 113 10.61 -8.32 -16.54
N LYS A 114 9.46 -8.20 -15.89
CA LYS A 114 8.68 -6.95 -15.86
C LYS A 114 9.44 -5.79 -15.21
N MET A 115 10.18 -6.05 -14.14
CA MET A 115 11.03 -5.03 -13.49
C MET A 115 12.12 -4.51 -14.43
N LEU A 116 12.72 -5.39 -15.23
CA LEU A 116 13.68 -5.01 -16.25
C LEU A 116 13.00 -4.21 -17.37
N ASP A 117 11.91 -4.73 -17.94
CA ASP A 117 11.25 -4.16 -19.11
C ASP A 117 10.61 -2.78 -18.83
N ILE A 118 10.00 -2.61 -17.65
CA ILE A 118 9.22 -1.42 -17.32
C ILE A 118 10.07 -0.37 -16.60
N LYS A 119 10.97 -0.79 -15.70
CA LYS A 119 11.73 0.12 -14.84
C LYS A 119 13.23 0.16 -15.16
N GLY A 120 13.72 -0.69 -16.06
CA GLY A 120 15.15 -0.79 -16.35
C GLY A 120 15.96 -1.34 -15.17
N VAL A 121 15.30 -1.97 -14.18
CA VAL A 121 15.98 -2.46 -12.97
C VAL A 121 16.38 -3.91 -13.17
N SER A 122 17.68 -4.15 -13.22
CA SER A 122 18.23 -5.51 -13.25
C SER A 122 18.38 -6.06 -11.83
N TYR A 123 17.85 -7.27 -11.62
CA TYR A 123 18.07 -8.07 -10.43
C TYR A 123 18.95 -9.26 -10.78
N LEU A 124 20.02 -9.49 -10.01
CA LEU A 124 20.97 -10.58 -10.21
C LEU A 124 20.97 -11.52 -8.98
N PRO A 125 21.35 -12.80 -9.14
CA PRO A 125 21.47 -13.72 -8.01
C PRO A 125 22.33 -13.16 -6.89
N PHE A 126 21.83 -13.21 -5.66
CA PHE A 126 22.52 -12.77 -4.45
C PHE A 126 22.82 -13.93 -3.51
N SER A 127 21.86 -14.84 -3.33
CA SER A 127 22.03 -16.04 -2.50
C SER A 127 21.17 -17.18 -3.07
N GLY A 128 21.77 -18.01 -3.92
CA GLY A 128 21.02 -19.00 -4.70
C GLY A 128 20.18 -18.34 -5.79
N ASP A 129 19.28 -19.12 -6.39
CA ASP A 129 18.51 -18.70 -7.58
C ASP A 129 17.19 -18.00 -7.25
N THR A 130 16.71 -18.11 -6.00
CA THR A 130 15.43 -17.55 -5.55
C THR A 130 15.55 -16.23 -4.81
N VAL A 131 16.78 -15.75 -4.56
CA VAL A 131 17.05 -14.47 -3.89
C VAL A 131 17.90 -13.60 -4.80
N LEU A 132 17.26 -12.57 -5.38
CA LEU A 132 17.89 -11.66 -6.32
C LEU A 132 18.02 -10.26 -5.71
N ARG A 133 19.03 -9.50 -6.15
CA ARG A 133 19.32 -8.15 -5.66
C ARG A 133 19.63 -7.21 -6.81
N SER A 134 19.12 -5.98 -6.71
CA SER A 134 19.46 -4.89 -7.63
C SER A 134 20.76 -4.19 -7.22
N ALA A 135 21.36 -3.43 -8.14
CA ALA A 135 22.54 -2.61 -7.83
C ALA A 135 22.26 -1.57 -6.73
N GLN A 136 21.03 -1.05 -6.67
CA GLN A 136 20.57 -0.08 -5.67
C GLN A 136 20.29 -0.73 -4.30
N GLY A 137 20.27 -2.06 -4.23
CA GLY A 137 20.21 -2.82 -2.99
C GLY A 137 18.83 -3.36 -2.61
N SER A 138 17.80 -3.11 -3.40
CA SER A 138 16.50 -3.75 -3.23
C SER A 138 16.57 -5.24 -3.57
N PHE A 139 15.73 -6.04 -2.93
CA PHE A 139 15.65 -7.48 -3.10
C PHE A 139 14.38 -7.88 -3.81
N LEU A 140 14.50 -8.84 -4.73
CA LEU A 140 13.40 -9.50 -5.40
C LEU A 140 13.55 -10.99 -5.15
N ILE A 141 12.63 -11.57 -4.39
CA ILE A 141 12.74 -12.94 -3.90
C ILE A 141 11.47 -13.74 -4.18
N GLU A 142 11.61 -15.04 -4.39
CA GLU A 142 10.48 -15.95 -4.40
C GLU A 142 9.80 -15.95 -3.03
N TYR A 143 8.48 -15.73 -3.01
CA TYR A 143 7.67 -15.80 -1.80
C TYR A 143 6.93 -17.14 -1.72
N ASP A 144 6.37 -17.54 -2.85
CA ASP A 144 5.91 -18.89 -3.15
C ASP A 144 6.00 -19.09 -4.67
N ASN A 145 5.70 -20.29 -5.18
CA ASN A 145 5.82 -20.60 -6.62
C ASN A 145 4.99 -19.69 -7.54
N THR A 146 4.05 -18.90 -7.00
CA THR A 146 3.16 -18.00 -7.73
C THR A 146 3.30 -16.53 -7.31
N LYS A 147 4.16 -16.23 -6.34
CA LYS A 147 4.30 -14.89 -5.77
C LYS A 147 5.74 -14.48 -5.56
N THR A 148 5.97 -13.20 -5.74
CA THR A 148 7.29 -12.59 -5.60
C THR A 148 7.23 -11.49 -4.56
N LYS A 149 8.21 -11.45 -3.68
CA LYS A 149 8.38 -10.38 -2.71
C LYS A 149 9.44 -9.40 -3.23
N LEU A 150 9.07 -8.12 -3.30
CA LEU A 150 9.99 -7.01 -3.55
C LEU A 150 10.11 -6.18 -2.28
N TYR A 151 11.32 -5.89 -1.82
CA TYR A 151 11.52 -5.02 -0.66
C TYR A 151 12.82 -4.25 -0.69
N CYS A 152 12.79 -3.12 -0.01
CA CYS A 152 13.98 -2.40 0.43
C CYS A 152 14.14 -2.56 1.93
N VAL A 153 15.39 -2.75 2.38
CA VAL A 153 15.74 -2.82 3.80
C VAL A 153 16.96 -1.95 4.06
N LYS A 154 16.92 -1.19 5.16
CA LYS A 154 18.02 -0.36 5.66
C LYS A 154 18.19 -0.61 7.16
N HIS A 155 19.43 -0.56 7.63
CA HIS A 155 19.68 -0.53 9.07
C HIS A 155 19.13 0.78 9.65
N ARG A 156 18.49 0.70 10.81
CA ARG A 156 18.20 1.92 11.57
C ARG A 156 19.51 2.45 12.12
N VAL A 157 19.79 3.72 11.86
CA VAL A 157 20.81 4.43 12.62
C VAL A 157 20.16 4.75 13.96
N THR A 158 20.57 4.05 15.02
CA THR A 158 20.28 4.49 16.39
C THR A 158 20.84 5.90 16.51
N GLN A 159 19.96 6.91 16.61
CA GLN A 159 20.36 8.24 17.03
C GLN A 159 20.61 8.24 18.54
#